data_AF-A0A9P4UTT2-F1
#
_entry.id   AF-A0A9P4UTT2-F1
#
_cell.length_a   1.000
_cell.length_b   1.000
_cell.length_c   1.000
_cell.angle_alpha   90.00
_cell.angle_beta   90.00
_cell.angle_gamma   90.00
#
_symmetry.space_group_name_H-M   'P 1'
#
loop_
_entity.id
_entity.type
_entity.pdbx_description
1 polymer ?
#
loop_
_entity_poly.entity_id
_entity_poly.type
_entity_poly.pdbx_seq_one_letter_code
_entity_poly.pdbx_strand_id
1 'polypeptide(L)'
;DRTVKVWDARSGECLQTVNVEKVLDRISFDSSGNYLYTDGGVVSVITQSTTTPATINAETRSVQHQGIALNAAGTWITYNSQNLLRLPSEYRPSCSQVLGNVIAIGVGNGRVWMCEVGYNMS
;
A
#
# COMPACT_ATOMS: atom_id res chain seq x y z
N ASP A 1 15.48 2.21 -1.45
CA ASP A 1 15.29 3.66 -1.61
C ASP A 1 13.85 4.13 -1.28
N ARG A 2 13.01 3.28 -0.65
CA ARG A 2 11.60 3.59 -0.31
C ARG A 2 10.75 3.96 -1.54
N THR A 3 11.09 3.41 -2.69
CA THR A 3 10.30 3.56 -3.91
C THR A 3 9.75 2.22 -4.38
N VAL A 4 8.56 2.25 -4.97
CA VAL A 4 8.02 1.20 -5.83
C VAL A 4 8.24 1.63 -7.27
N LYS A 5 8.82 0.75 -8.09
CA LYS A 5 9.06 1.01 -9.50
C LYS A 5 8.37 -0.03 -10.37
N VAL A 6 7.75 0.44 -11.44
CA VAL A 6 7.13 -0.41 -12.48
C VAL A 6 7.98 -0.29 -13.73
N TRP A 7 8.32 -1.43 -14.31
CA TRP A 7 9.22 -1.53 -15.46
C TRP A 7 8.54 -2.26 -16.60
N ASP A 8 8.82 -1.84 -17.83
CA ASP A 8 8.56 -2.65 -19.01
C ASP A 8 9.64 -3.74 -19.10
N ALA A 9 9.25 -5.01 -19.01
CA ALA A 9 10.20 -6.12 -19.00
C ALA A 9 10.89 -6.36 -20.35
N ARG A 10 10.33 -5.86 -21.46
CA ARG A 10 10.86 -6.04 -22.81
C ARG A 10 11.90 -4.96 -23.13
N SER A 11 11.62 -3.70 -22.85
CA SER A 11 12.53 -2.58 -23.11
C SER A 11 13.48 -2.28 -21.95
N GLY A 12 13.13 -2.68 -20.73
CA GLY A 12 13.85 -2.31 -19.52
C GLY A 12 13.59 -0.86 -19.10
N GLU A 13 12.60 -0.18 -19.68
CA GLU A 13 12.25 1.19 -19.29
C GLU A 13 11.47 1.23 -17.98
N CYS A 14 11.84 2.14 -17.09
CA CYS A 14 11.11 2.40 -15.85
C CYS A 14 9.88 3.28 -16.16
N LEU A 15 8.71 2.66 -16.26
CA LEU A 15 7.43 3.29 -16.58
C LEU A 15 6.90 4.18 -15.45
N GLN A 16 7.15 3.81 -14.20
CA GLN A 16 6.63 4.53 -13.03
C GLN A 16 7.57 4.41 -11.83
N THR A 17 7.72 5.48 -11.07
CA THR A 17 8.37 5.46 -9.75
C THR A 17 7.46 6.16 -8.74
N VAL A 18 7.12 5.46 -7.67
CA VAL A 18 6.25 5.94 -6.59
C VAL A 18 7.04 5.94 -5.30
N ASN A 19 7.07 7.06 -4.59
CA ASN A 19 7.63 7.11 -3.24
C ASN A 19 6.59 6.58 -2.25
N VAL A 20 6.95 5.54 -1.51
CA VAL A 20 6.07 4.86 -0.54
C VAL A 20 6.48 5.16 0.91
N GLU A 21 7.39 6.11 1.11
CA GLU A 21 7.85 6.69 2.39
C GLU A 21 8.47 5.69 3.39
N LYS A 22 8.38 4.39 3.13
CA LYS A 22 8.83 3.28 3.97
C LYS A 22 9.52 2.21 3.11
N VAL A 23 10.32 1.37 3.75
CA VAL A 23 10.73 0.09 3.19
C VAL A 23 9.52 -0.85 3.23
N LEU A 24 9.22 -1.47 2.08
CA LEU A 24 8.16 -2.45 1.95
C LEU A 24 8.76 -3.85 2.06
N ASP A 25 8.12 -4.73 2.83
CA ASP A 25 8.51 -6.13 2.95
C ASP A 25 7.69 -7.01 2.00
N ARG A 26 6.48 -6.57 1.65
CA ARG A 26 5.55 -7.28 0.76
C ARG A 26 4.96 -6.35 -0.28
N ILE A 27 4.88 -6.88 -1.51
CA ILE A 27 4.13 -6.31 -2.63
C ILE A 27 3.38 -7.42 -3.34
N SER A 28 2.18 -7.15 -3.84
CA SER A 28 1.41 -8.07 -4.67
C SER A 28 0.44 -7.31 -5.56
N PHE A 29 0.18 -7.81 -6.76
CA PHE A 29 -0.86 -7.22 -7.62
C PHE A 29 -2.26 -7.57 -7.14
N ASP A 30 -3.20 -6.68 -7.37
CA ASP A 30 -4.61 -7.02 -7.37
C ASP A 30 -4.96 -7.90 -8.59
N SER A 31 -6.17 -8.46 -8.62
CA SER A 31 -6.59 -9.34 -9.72
C SER A 31 -6.69 -8.62 -11.08
N SER A 32 -6.85 -7.29 -11.09
CA SER A 32 -6.90 -6.52 -12.34
C SER A 32 -5.52 -6.12 -12.88
N GLY A 33 -4.47 -6.22 -12.05
CA GLY A 33 -3.12 -5.77 -12.39
C GLY A 33 -2.93 -4.25 -12.36
N ASN A 34 -3.96 -3.49 -12.00
CA ASN A 34 -3.93 -2.03 -11.95
C ASN A 34 -3.50 -1.49 -10.58
N TYR A 35 -3.42 -2.35 -9.56
CA TYR A 35 -3.07 -1.96 -8.21
C TYR A 35 -2.04 -2.92 -7.61
N LEU A 36 -1.17 -2.36 -6.77
CA LEU A 36 -0.25 -3.11 -5.91
C LEU A 36 -0.69 -2.95 -4.47
N TYR A 37 -1.01 -4.06 -3.82
CA TYR A 37 -1.10 -4.15 -2.37
C TYR A 37 0.31 -4.20 -1.79
N THR A 38 0.59 -3.27 -0.89
CA THR A 38 1.85 -3.18 -0.16
C THR A 38 1.58 -3.07 1.33
N ASP A 39 2.58 -3.29 2.18
CA ASP A 39 2.46 -3.05 3.63
C ASP A 39 2.25 -1.57 3.98
N GLY A 40 2.53 -0.67 3.04
CA GLY A 40 2.22 0.76 3.13
C GLY A 40 0.80 1.09 2.66
N GLY A 41 0.08 0.15 2.05
CA GLY A 41 -1.25 0.32 1.46
C GLY A 41 -1.26 0.12 -0.06
N VAL A 42 -2.29 0.61 -0.74
CA VAL A 42 -2.51 0.37 -2.18
C VAL A 42 -1.77 1.41 -3.03
N VAL A 43 -1.03 0.96 -4.05
CA VAL A 43 -0.39 1.80 -5.06
C VAL A 43 -1.03 1.53 -6.42
N SER A 44 -1.48 2.56 -7.14
CA SER A 44 -1.98 2.40 -8.51
C SER A 44 -0.83 2.21 -9.50
N VAL A 45 -0.93 1.16 -10.32
CA VAL A 45 -0.06 0.89 -11.45
C VAL A 45 -0.67 1.55 -12.67
N ILE A 46 0.00 2.57 -13.21
CA ILE A 46 -0.40 3.15 -14.49
C ILE A 46 0.11 2.21 -15.58
N THR A 47 -0.71 1.21 -15.94
CA THR A 47 -0.48 0.49 -17.20
C THR A 47 -0.91 1.43 -18.31
N GLN A 48 0.02 2.13 -18.96
CA GLN A 48 -0.29 2.91 -20.16
C GLN A 48 -0.72 1.95 -21.28
N SER A 49 -2.00 1.59 -21.30
CA SER A 49 -2.66 1.06 -22.47
C SER A 49 -3.20 2.23 -23.28
N THR A 50 -2.32 2.99 -23.95
CA THR A 50 -2.58 3.62 -25.26
C THR A 50 -1.45 4.57 -25.64
N THR A 51 -0.91 4.32 -26.82
CA THR A 51 -0.14 5.19 -27.72
C THR A 51 -0.41 6.69 -27.55
N THR A 52 0.46 7.42 -26.85
CA THR A 52 0.89 8.79 -27.20
C THR A 52 1.99 9.27 -26.24
N PRO A 53 3.10 9.84 -26.73
CA PRO A 53 4.15 10.38 -25.87
C PRO A 53 3.74 11.78 -25.41
N ALA A 54 3.06 11.87 -24.28
CA ALA A 54 2.86 13.13 -23.58
C ALA A 54 3.77 13.15 -22.36
N THR A 55 4.71 14.09 -22.35
CA THR A 55 5.60 14.46 -21.25
C THR A 55 4.81 14.57 -19.94
N ILE A 56 4.89 13.54 -19.07
CA ILE A 56 4.31 13.62 -17.74
C ILE A 56 5.44 13.98 -16.79
N ASN A 57 5.40 15.23 -16.34
CA ASN A 57 6.26 15.77 -15.30
C ASN A 57 6.39 14.78 -14.15
N ALA A 58 7.61 14.65 -13.64
CA ALA A 58 7.96 13.92 -12.43
C ALA A 58 7.36 14.60 -11.19
N GLU A 59 6.03 14.62 -11.11
CA GLU A 59 5.32 15.00 -9.91
C GLU A 59 5.15 13.74 -9.07
N THR A 60 5.82 13.72 -7.92
CA THR A 60 5.60 12.79 -6.81
C THR A 60 4.13 12.80 -6.42
N ARG A 61 3.32 11.98 -7.10
CA ARG A 61 1.95 11.69 -6.68
C ARG A 61 2.04 10.96 -5.34
N SER A 62 1.64 11.64 -4.28
CA SER A 62 1.48 11.01 -2.97
C SER A 62 0.47 9.88 -3.09
N VAL A 63 0.81 8.72 -2.51
CA VAL A 63 -0.04 7.54 -2.58
C VAL A 63 -1.36 7.84 -1.87
N GLN A 64 -2.45 7.93 -2.63
CA GLN A 64 -3.79 7.92 -2.06
C GLN A 64 -4.16 6.47 -1.76
N HIS A 65 -3.84 6.02 -0.55
CA HIS A 65 -4.22 4.68 -0.10
C HIS A 65 -5.75 4.62 -0.02
N GLN A 66 -6.39 3.81 -0.86
CA GLN A 66 -7.81 3.50 -0.74
C GLN A 66 -7.99 2.25 0.15
N GLY A 67 -8.89 2.33 1.13
CA GLY A 67 -9.17 1.23 2.05
C GLY A 67 -8.31 1.23 3.32
N ILE A 68 -8.27 0.06 3.99
CA ILE A 68 -7.53 -0.14 5.24
C ILE A 68 -6.05 -0.31 4.95
N ALA A 69 -5.20 0.36 5.74
CA ALA A 69 -3.75 0.19 5.69
C ALA A 69 -3.12 0.42 7.07
N LEU A 70 -1.79 0.34 7.13
CA LEU A 70 -0.99 0.82 8.24
C LEU A 70 -0.29 2.11 7.82
N ASN A 71 -0.14 3.06 8.75
CA ASN A 71 0.72 4.21 8.48
C ASN A 71 2.20 3.80 8.38
N ALA A 72 3.05 4.68 7.83
CA ALA A 72 4.47 4.40 7.62
C ALA A 72 5.20 3.90 8.89
N ALA A 73 4.81 4.39 10.07
CA ALA A 73 5.40 3.99 11.35
C ALA A 73 4.83 2.68 11.92
N GLY A 74 3.80 2.07 11.31
CA GLY A 74 3.08 0.91 11.87
C GLY A 74 2.43 1.18 13.22
N THR A 75 2.13 2.45 13.53
CA THR A 75 1.55 2.89 14.81
C THR A 75 0.06 3.18 14.71
N TRP A 76 -0.47 3.23 13.49
CA TRP A 76 -1.89 3.44 13.24
C TRP A 76 -2.38 2.48 12.16
N ILE A 77 -3.58 1.93 12.37
CA ILE A 77 -4.44 1.47 11.28
C ILE A 77 -5.10 2.71 10.68
N THR A 78 -5.03 2.83 9.37
CA THR A 78 -5.59 3.93 8.61
C THR A 78 -6.72 3.46 7.72
N TYR A 79 -7.64 4.37 7.38
CA TYR A 79 -8.64 4.20 6.35
C TYR A 79 -8.59 5.41 5.42
N ASN A 80 -8.43 5.20 4.11
CA ASN A 80 -8.30 6.29 3.13
C ASN A 80 -7.22 7.33 3.52
N SER A 81 -6.05 6.84 3.96
CA SER A 81 -4.93 7.64 4.50
C SER A 81 -5.23 8.45 5.78
N GLN A 82 -6.39 8.26 6.41
CA GLN A 82 -6.72 8.89 7.70
C GLN A 82 -6.52 7.91 8.86
N ASN A 83 -5.95 8.40 9.96
CA ASN A 83 -5.71 7.61 11.17
C ASN A 83 -7.04 7.19 11.82
N LEU A 84 -7.25 5.88 11.97
CA LEU A 84 -8.47 5.33 12.58
C LEU A 84 -8.20 4.79 13.99
N LEU A 85 -7.22 3.89 14.14
CA LEU A 85 -6.93 3.24 15.41
C LEU A 85 -5.42 3.25 15.69
N ARG A 86 -5.03 3.77 16.85
CA ARG A 86 -3.64 3.77 17.30
C ARG A 86 -3.29 2.43 17.94
N LEU A 87 -2.16 1.85 17.54
CA LEU A 87 -1.66 0.58 18.06
C LEU A 87 -0.75 0.79 19.28
N PRO A 88 -1.08 0.18 20.44
CA PRO A 88 -0.13 0.04 21.55
C PRO A 88 1.11 -0.74 21.09
N SER A 89 2.24 -0.54 21.77
CA SER A 89 3.55 -1.10 21.38
C SER A 89 3.54 -2.62 21.18
N GLU A 90 2.81 -3.33 22.04
CA GLU A 90 2.71 -4.78 22.10
C GLU A 90 1.86 -5.39 20.97
N TYR A 91 1.08 -4.57 20.25
CA TYR A 91 0.30 -4.97 19.09
C TYR A 91 0.92 -4.51 17.77
N ARG A 92 2.08 -3.83 17.80
CA ARG A 92 2.68 -3.30 16.58
C ARG A 92 3.13 -4.42 15.64
N PRO A 93 2.88 -4.25 14.32
CA PRO A 93 3.17 -5.26 13.32
C PRO A 93 4.67 -5.42 13.10
N SER A 94 5.12 -6.68 13.03
CA SER A 94 6.31 -7.07 12.27
C SER A 94 5.95 -7.44 10.83
N CYS A 95 4.71 -7.85 10.58
CA CYS A 95 4.15 -8.10 9.25
C CYS A 95 2.62 -7.92 9.25
N SER A 96 2.02 -7.72 8.07
CA SER A 96 0.58 -7.55 7.93
C SER A 96 0.04 -8.07 6.60
N GLN A 97 -1.27 -8.32 6.53
CA GLN A 97 -2.00 -8.59 5.29
C GLN A 97 -3.41 -8.00 5.38
N VAL A 98 -3.93 -7.47 4.27
CA VAL A 98 -5.27 -6.86 4.20
C VAL A 98 -6.15 -7.69 3.25
N LEU A 99 -7.40 -7.95 3.66
CA LEU A 99 -8.45 -8.56 2.85
C LEU A 99 -9.76 -7.80 3.08
N GLY A 100 -10.23 -7.06 2.07
CA GLY A 100 -11.45 -6.27 2.19
C GLY A 100 -11.37 -5.23 3.31
N ASN A 101 -12.25 -5.34 4.30
CA ASN A 101 -12.27 -4.50 5.49
C ASN A 101 -11.59 -5.14 6.72
N VAL A 102 -10.78 -6.18 6.51
CA VAL A 102 -10.05 -6.89 7.57
C VAL A 102 -8.55 -6.73 7.37
N ILE A 103 -7.83 -6.44 8.45
CA ILE A 103 -6.38 -6.50 8.51
C ILE A 103 -5.94 -7.58 9.49
N ALA A 104 -5.03 -8.46 9.05
CA ALA A 104 -4.32 -9.42 9.89
C ALA A 104 -2.91 -8.89 10.19
N ILE A 105 -2.51 -8.96 11.46
CA ILE A 105 -1.23 -8.45 11.94
C ILE A 105 -0.47 -9.54 12.69
N GLY A 106 0.76 -9.79 12.24
CA GLY A 106 1.75 -10.57 12.98
C GLY A 106 2.64 -9.64 13.80
N VAL A 107 2.89 -10.00 15.06
CA VAL A 107 3.74 -9.27 16.00
C VAL A 107 5.08 -9.98 16.12
N GLY A 108 6.16 -9.25 16.41
CA GLY A 108 7.53 -9.80 16.51
C GLY A 108 7.73 -10.90 17.57
N ASN A 109 6.77 -11.11 18.47
CA ASN A 109 6.76 -12.20 19.44
C ASN A 109 6.00 -13.46 18.97
N GLY A 110 5.58 -13.51 17.70
CA GLY A 110 4.87 -14.65 17.11
C GLY A 110 3.35 -14.64 17.28
N ARG A 111 2.77 -13.64 17.97
CA ARG A 111 1.30 -13.51 18.07
C ARG A 111 0.73 -12.97 16.76
N VAL A 112 -0.47 -13.43 16.42
CA VAL A 112 -1.27 -12.91 15.30
C VAL A 112 -2.61 -12.44 15.82
N TRP A 113 -3.08 -11.30 15.33
CA TRP A 113 -4.42 -10.79 15.61
C TRP A 113 -5.04 -10.19 14.35
N MET A 114 -6.37 -10.10 14.34
CA MET A 114 -7.15 -9.57 13.21
C MET A 114 -8.06 -8.45 13.70
N CYS A 115 -8.25 -7.44 12.86
CA CYS A 115 -9.18 -6.35 13.10
C CYS A 115 -10.03 -6.13 11.86
N GLU A 116 -11.34 -6.11 12.06
CA GLU A 116 -12.31 -5.71 11.06
C GLU A 116 -12.73 -4.26 11.32
N VAL A 117 -12.72 -3.44 10.27
CA VAL A 117 -13.25 -2.07 10.33
C VAL A 117 -14.67 -2.10 9.75
N GLY A 118 -15.65 -1.91 10.63
CA GLY A 118 -17.05 -1.78 10.24
C GLY A 118 -17.41 -0.35 9.80
N TYR A 119 -18.32 -0.23 8.83
CA TYR A 119 -18.95 1.05 8.48
C TYR A 119 -20.35 1.07 9.05
N ASN A 120 -20.67 2.08 9.88
CA ASN A 120 -22.06 2.42 10.12
C ASN A 120 -22.54 3.23 8.92
N MET A 121 -23.22 2.58 7.98
CA MET A 121 -24.04 3.29 7.00
C MET A 121 -25.28 3.82 7.73
N SER A 122 -25.29 5.13 8.00
CA SER A 122 -26.48 5.86 8.46
C SER A 122 -27.40 6.19 7.29
#